data_AF-A0A6N2W5B3-F1
#
_entry.id   AF-A0A6N2W5B3-F1
#
_cell.length_a   1.000
_cell.length_b   1.000
_cell.length_c   1.000
_cell.angle_alpha   90.00
_cell.angle_beta   90.00
_cell.angle_gamma   90.00
#
_symmetry.space_group_name_H-M   'P 1'
#
loop_
_entity.id
_entity.type
_entity.pdbx_description
1 polymer ?
#
loop_
_entity_poly.entity_id
_entity_poly.type
_entity_poly.pdbx_seq_one_letter_code
_entity_poly.pdbx_strand_id
1 'polypeptide(L)' 'MNLGNSLFNARKKSGLSQEDVAGKLGVSRQTISKWETGVSQTKRY' A
#
# COMPACT_ATOMS: atom_id res chain seq x y z
N MET A 1 3.17 1.66 -16.00
CA MET A 1 3.38 2.09 -14.60
C MET A 1 2.32 1.44 -13.74
N ASN A 2 2.71 0.55 -12.81
CA ASN A 2 1.75 -0.13 -11.94
C ASN A 2 1.36 0.79 -10.77
N LEU A 3 0.06 0.94 -10.51
CA LEU A 3 -0.51 1.84 -9.51
C LEU A 3 0.11 1.65 -8.10
N GLY A 4 0.44 0.41 -7.73
CA GLY A 4 1.08 0.08 -6.46
C GLY A 4 2.47 0.68 -6.28
N ASN A 5 3.18 0.91 -7.39
CA ASN A 5 4.50 1.51 -7.36
C ASN A 5 4.45 3.00 -6.97
N SER A 6 3.37 3.71 -7.33
CA SER A 6 3.21 5.13 -6.96
C SER A 6 3.00 5.30 -5.45
N LEU A 7 2.23 4.41 -4.81
CA LEU A 7 2.01 4.43 -3.37
C LEU A 7 3.30 4.14 -2.60
N PHE A 8 4.05 3.12 -3.02
CA PHE A 8 5.34 2.77 -2.42
C PHE A 8 6.33 3.94 -2.49
N ASN A 9 6.44 4.56 -3.67
CA ASN A 9 7.34 5.70 -3.88
C ASN A 9 6.92 6.93 -3.07
N ALA A 10 5.62 7.22 -3.00
CA ALA A 10 5.10 8.33 -2.18
C ALA A 10 5.41 8.11 -0.69
N ARG A 11 5.12 6.91 -0.17
CA ARG A 11 5.43 6.55 1.22
C ARG A 11 6.92 6.71 1.53
N LYS A 12 7.79 6.19 0.66
CA LYS A 12 9.25 6.30 0.81
C LYS A 12 9.73 7.74 0.77
N LYS A 13 9.21 8.58 -0.14
CA LYS A 13 9.51 10.02 -0.18
C LYS A 13 9.09 10.76 1.09
N SER A 14 7.98 10.34 1.70
CA SER A 14 7.51 10.90 2.96
C SER A 14 8.22 10.33 4.20
N GLY A 15 9.15 9.38 4.04
CA GLY A 15 9.84 8.74 5.17
C GLY A 15 8.93 7.87 6.05
N LEU A 16 7.74 7.53 5.57
CA LEU A 16 6.73 6.81 6.36
C LEU A 16 6.93 5.29 6.25
N SER A 17 6.64 4.55 7.33
CA SER A 17 6.51 3.09 7.26
C SER A 17 5.12 2.68 6.73
N GLN A 18 4.97 1.40 6.37
CA GLN A 18 3.64 0.88 6.01
C GLN A 18 2.66 0.98 7.20
N GLU A 19 3.15 0.89 8.43
CA GLU A 19 2.34 1.04 9.65
C GLU A 19 1.88 2.47 9.87
N ASP A 20 2.74 3.45 9.60
CA ASP A 20 2.37 4.87 9.69
C ASP A 20 1.26 5.23 8.69
N VAL A 21 1.40 4.76 7.45
CA VAL A 21 0.38 4.97 6.41
C VAL A 21 -0.91 4.21 6.75
N ALA A 22 -0.79 2.99 7.26
CA ALA A 22 -1.93 2.20 7.70
C ALA A 22 -2.71 2.90 8.83
N GLY A 23 -2.02 3.40 9.84
CA GLY A 23 -2.62 4.15 10.95
C GLY A 23 -3.29 5.44 10.48
N LYS A 24 -2.66 6.18 9.56
CA LYS A 24 -3.24 7.41 8.98
C LYS A 24 -4.48 7.16 8.12
N LEU A 25 -4.54 6.01 7.44
CA LEU A 25 -5.66 5.63 6.57
C LEU A 25 -6.72 4.77 7.28
N GLY A 26 -6.51 4.39 8.54
CA GLY A 26 -7.41 3.52 9.28
C GLY A 26 -7.52 2.11 8.70
N VAL A 27 -6.49 1.65 7.99
CA VAL A 27 -6.43 0.30 7.40
C VAL A 27 -5.33 -0.53 8.07
N SER A 28 -5.29 -1.83 7.77
CA SER A 28 -4.18 -2.67 8.25
C SER A 28 -2.89 -2.44 7.44
N ARG A 29 -1.73 -2.64 8.05
CA ARG A 29 -0.44 -2.69 7.34
C ARG A 29 -0.45 -3.67 6.17
N GLN A 30 -1.15 -4.80 6.32
CA GLN A 30 -1.31 -5.79 5.26
C GLN A 30 -2.07 -5.23 4.06
N THR A 31 -3.07 -4.36 4.28
CA THR A 31 -3.79 -3.64 3.23
C THR A 31 -2.84 -2.75 2.44
N ILE A 32 -1.98 -1.99 3.12
CA ILE A 32 -0.94 -1.17 2.47
C ILE A 32 0.01 -2.05 1.66
N SER A 33 0.48 -3.16 2.23
CA SER A 33 1.35 -4.10 1.51
C SER A 33 0.70 -4.64 0.24
N LYS A 34 -0.59 -5.00 0.27
CA LYS A 34 -1.34 -5.48 -0.91
C LYS A 34 -1.46 -4.41 -1.99
N TRP A 35 -1.70 -3.16 -1.59
CA TRP A 35 -1.76 -2.03 -2.52
C TRP A 35 -0.40 -1.77 -3.16
N GLU A 36 0.68 -1.81 -2.39
CA GLU A 36 2.04 -1.61 -2.89
C GLU A 36 2.51 -2.74 -3.81
N THR A 37 2.16 -4.00 -3.52
CA THR A 37 2.55 -5.15 -4.34
C THR A 37 1.61 -5.40 -5.53
N GLY A 38 0.53 -4.63 -5.67
CA GLY A 38 -0.46 -4.82 -6.73
C GLY A 38 -1.26 -6.11 -6.62
N VAL A 39 -1.18 -6.81 -5.48
CA VAL A 39 -2.02 -7.97 -5.17
C VAL A 39 -3.38 -7.44 -4.69
N SER A 40 -4.07 -6.74 -5.60
CA SER A 40 -5.50 -6.54 -5.48
C SER A 40 -6.14 -7.91 -5.70
N GLN A 41 -7.04 -8.28 -4.82
CA GLN A 41 -7.71 -9.58 -4.75
C GLN A 41 -8.58 -9.82 -6.00
N THR A 42 -7.96 -10.03 -7.17
CA THR A 42 -8.57 -10.58 -8.39
C THR A 42 -7.90 -11.95 -8.55
N LYS A 43 -8.55 -13.09 -8.40
CA LYS A 43 -9.88 -13.49 -8.87
C LYS A 43 -10.32 -14.67 -7.96
N ARG A 44 -11.47 -14.57 -7.30
CA ARG A 44 -12.18 -15.74 -6.76
C ARG A 44 -13.68 -15.58 -7.01
N TYR A 45 -14.03 -15.60 -8.30
CA TYR A 45 -15.31 -16.05 -8.83
C TYR A 45 -14.99 -16.75 -10.14
#